data_AF-A0A3M2LCU4-F1
#
_entry.id   AF-A0A3M2LCU4-F1
#
_cell.length_a   1.000
_cell.length_b   1.000
_cell.length_c   1.000
_cell.angle_alpha   90.00
_cell.angle_beta   90.00
_cell.angle_gamma   90.00
#
_symmetry.space_group_name_H-M   'P 1'
#
loop_
_entity.id
_entity.type
_entity.pdbx_description
1 polymer ?
#
loop_
_entity_poly.entity_id
_entity_poly.type
_entity_poly.pdbx_seq_one_letter_code
_entity_poly.pdbx_strand_id
1 'polypeptide(L)'
;MFEHVSPPLVRLPLSGITVHAARGMRGRPAFEVFAGDVLADISVINSVGSPLVRGAWRGRQPGGGAWAVAWGQLPPGCSDVEVVFGGRATGGPAQKIIIRNMFWAAELRGGARTVTARCGDGLERIRLRRFRYTSGRPRPVEW
;
A
#
# COMPACT_ATOMS: atom_id res chain seq x y z
N MET A 1 0.85 -20.07 -25.64
CA MET A 1 0.17 -18.76 -25.57
C MET A 1 -0.44 -18.67 -24.18
N PHE A 2 0.24 -18.02 -23.23
CA PHE A 2 -0.27 -17.90 -21.86
C PHE A 2 -1.20 -16.69 -21.82
N GLU A 3 -2.48 -16.89 -21.52
CA GLU A 3 -3.38 -15.79 -21.22
C GLU A 3 -2.79 -14.96 -20.10
N HIS A 4 -2.51 -13.69 -20.42
CA HIS A 4 -1.96 -12.75 -19.47
C HIS A 4 -3.10 -12.26 -18.59
N VAL A 5 -3.58 -13.12 -17.69
CA VAL A 5 -4.59 -12.75 -16.70
C VAL A 5 -3.95 -11.67 -15.83
N SER A 6 -4.35 -10.42 -16.04
CA SER A 6 -4.03 -9.33 -15.13
C SER A 6 -4.49 -9.78 -13.74
N PRO A 7 -3.63 -9.65 -12.72
CA PRO A 7 -4.01 -10.10 -11.39
C PRO A 7 -5.23 -9.28 -10.95
N PRO A 8 -6.13 -9.85 -10.14
CA PRO A 8 -7.34 -9.14 -9.75
C PRO A 8 -6.99 -7.84 -9.02
N LEU A 9 -7.77 -6.81 -9.32
CA LEU A 9 -7.84 -5.58 -8.54
C LEU A 9 -8.26 -5.96 -7.10
N VAL A 10 -7.44 -5.71 -6.09
CA VAL A 10 -7.73 -6.10 -4.70
C VAL A 10 -8.20 -4.88 -3.91
N ARG A 11 -9.45 -4.92 -3.44
CA ARG A 11 -10.01 -3.86 -2.59
C ARG A 11 -9.74 -4.17 -1.12
N LEU A 12 -9.05 -3.26 -0.44
CA LEU A 12 -8.72 -3.37 0.97
C LEU A 12 -9.96 -3.02 1.83
N PRO A 13 -10.42 -3.92 2.72
CA PRO A 13 -11.75 -3.80 3.33
C PRO A 13 -11.95 -2.60 4.28
N LEU A 14 -10.94 -2.17 5.03
CA LEU A 14 -11.06 -1.07 6.00
C LEU A 14 -10.93 0.30 5.35
N SER A 15 -10.00 0.44 4.41
CA SER A 15 -9.73 1.72 3.76
C SER A 15 -10.57 1.93 2.49
N GLY A 16 -11.03 0.85 1.86
CA GLY A 16 -11.66 0.88 0.54
C GLY A 16 -10.70 1.25 -0.59
N ILE A 17 -9.41 1.41 -0.29
CA ILE A 17 -8.34 1.59 -1.28
C ILE A 17 -8.22 0.32 -2.09
N THR A 18 -7.97 0.47 -3.38
CA THR A 18 -7.79 -0.66 -4.28
C THR A 18 -6.36 -0.72 -4.77
N VAL A 19 -5.79 -1.91 -4.83
CA VAL A 19 -4.42 -2.14 -5.25
C VAL A 19 -4.37 -3.15 -6.38
N HIS A 20 -3.45 -2.96 -7.31
CA HIS A 20 -3.36 -3.78 -8.50
C HIS A 20 -1.91 -3.91 -8.96
N ALA A 21 -1.49 -5.11 -9.35
CA ALA A 21 -0.20 -5.29 -9.99
C ALA A 21 -0.34 -5.24 -11.52
N ALA A 22 0.20 -4.18 -12.10
CA ALA A 22 0.16 -3.89 -13.53
C ALA A 22 1.53 -4.12 -14.19
N ARG A 23 1.60 -3.81 -15.49
CA ARG A 23 2.84 -3.68 -16.24
C ARG A 23 3.01 -2.22 -16.65
N GLY A 24 4.08 -1.60 -16.17
CA GLY A 24 4.49 -0.27 -16.60
C GLY A 24 5.20 -0.28 -17.95
N MET A 25 5.72 0.89 -18.35
CA MET A 25 6.49 1.05 -19.57
C MET A 25 7.68 0.06 -19.64
N ARG A 26 7.89 -0.53 -20.82
CA ARG A 26 8.88 -1.58 -21.11
C ARG A 26 8.61 -2.90 -20.38
N GLY A 27 7.36 -3.17 -20.01
CA GLY A 27 6.94 -4.44 -19.40
C GLY A 27 7.35 -4.63 -17.95
N ARG A 28 7.90 -3.58 -17.30
CA ARG A 28 8.33 -3.63 -15.90
C ARG A 28 7.13 -3.83 -14.98
N PRO A 29 7.22 -4.70 -13.96
CA PRO A 29 6.15 -4.83 -12.97
C PRO A 29 5.88 -3.49 -12.29
N ALA A 30 4.59 -3.15 -12.17
CA ALA A 30 4.12 -1.95 -11.51
C ALA A 30 3.05 -2.30 -10.47
N PHE A 31 2.94 -1.44 -9.48
CA PHE A 31 1.95 -1.51 -8.42
C PHE A 31 1.17 -0.21 -8.40
N GLU A 32 -0.11 -0.31 -8.67
CA GLU A 32 -1.02 0.82 -8.77
C GLU A 32 -1.90 0.86 -7.54
N VAL A 33 -2.10 2.06 -7.00
CA VAL A 33 -2.92 2.31 -5.83
C VAL A 33 -4.01 3.30 -6.20
N PHE A 34 -5.25 2.88 -6.05
CA PHE A 34 -6.43 3.64 -6.41
C PHE A 34 -7.23 4.04 -5.17
N ALA A 35 -7.67 5.30 -5.15
CA ALA A 35 -8.67 5.79 -4.23
C ALA A 35 -10.00 5.98 -4.98
N GLY A 36 -10.90 5.01 -4.90
CA GLY A 36 -12.02 4.95 -5.85
C GLY A 36 -11.48 4.74 -7.26
N ASP A 37 -11.87 5.60 -8.20
CA ASP A 37 -11.44 5.52 -9.62
C ASP A 37 -10.18 6.34 -9.93
N VAL A 38 -9.57 6.97 -8.92
CA VAL A 38 -8.40 7.84 -9.12
C VAL A 38 -7.13 7.06 -8.80
N LEU A 39 -6.23 6.97 -9.79
CA LEU A 39 -4.87 6.51 -9.59
C LEU A 39 -4.13 7.51 -8.69
N ALA A 40 -3.81 7.09 -7.48
CA ALA A 40 -3.33 7.96 -6.42
C ALA A 40 -1.85 7.72 -6.08
N ASP A 41 -1.31 6.53 -6.34
CA ASP A 41 0.13 6.26 -6.34
C ASP A 41 0.46 5.14 -7.33
N ILE A 42 1.71 5.15 -7.81
CA ILE A 42 2.28 4.09 -8.63
C ILE A 42 3.71 3.80 -8.19
N SER A 43 4.03 2.51 -8.08
CA SER A 43 5.36 2.02 -7.80
C SER A 43 5.80 1.09 -8.91
N VAL A 44 6.87 1.43 -9.63
CA VAL A 44 7.44 0.57 -10.68
C VAL A 44 8.70 -0.05 -10.13
N ILE A 45 8.87 -1.37 -10.27
CA ILE A 45 10.13 -2.01 -9.88
C ILE A 45 11.25 -1.45 -10.77
N ASN A 46 12.26 -0.88 -10.14
CA ASN A 46 13.47 -0.42 -10.80
C ASN A 46 14.70 -1.12 -10.21
N SER A 47 15.81 -1.08 -10.95
CA SER A 47 17.07 -1.72 -10.56
C SER A 47 17.84 -0.97 -9.45
N VAL A 48 17.35 0.20 -9.01
CA VAL A 48 18.09 1.11 -8.10
C VAL A 48 17.61 0.96 -6.64
N GLY A 49 16.93 -0.15 -6.34
CA GLY A 49 16.34 -0.36 -5.02
C GLY A 49 15.02 0.38 -4.91
N SER A 50 13.98 -0.35 -4.53
CA SER A 50 12.67 0.22 -4.28
C SER A 50 12.40 0.20 -2.78
N PRO A 51 11.75 1.25 -2.26
CA PRO A 51 11.51 1.37 -0.82
C PRO A 51 10.62 0.21 -0.35
N LEU A 52 11.01 -0.37 0.78
CA LEU A 52 10.24 -1.40 1.45
C LEU A 52 8.87 -0.84 1.85
N VAL A 53 8.78 0.45 2.19
CA VAL A 53 7.51 1.19 2.33
C VAL A 53 7.45 2.34 1.31
N ARG A 54 6.66 2.16 0.26
CA ARG A 54 6.45 3.21 -0.77
C ARG A 54 5.50 4.30 -0.29
N GLY A 55 4.41 3.90 0.36
CA GLY A 55 3.33 4.82 0.72
C GLY A 55 2.53 4.32 1.91
N ALA A 56 2.00 5.27 2.67
CA ALA A 56 1.14 4.97 3.80
C ALA A 56 0.17 6.12 4.09
N TRP A 57 -1.09 5.76 4.30
CA TRP A 57 -2.18 6.68 4.58
C TRP A 57 -2.93 6.29 5.83
N ARG A 58 -3.54 7.30 6.46
CA ARG A 58 -4.56 7.13 7.50
C ARG A 58 -5.78 7.97 7.19
N GLY A 59 -6.94 7.44 7.47
CA GLY A 59 -8.21 8.12 7.23
C GLY A 59 -9.31 7.62 8.15
N ARG A 60 -10.53 8.02 7.82
CA ARG A 60 -11.75 7.56 8.45
C ARG A 60 -12.81 7.45 7.37
N GLN A 61 -13.46 6.29 7.25
CA GLN A 61 -14.57 6.12 6.32
C GLN A 61 -15.75 7.02 6.74
N PRO A 62 -16.53 7.59 5.79
CA PRO A 62 -17.81 8.20 6.10
C PRO A 62 -18.72 7.21 6.85
N GLY A 63 -19.19 7.58 8.04
CA GLY A 63 -19.98 6.68 8.90
C GLY A 63 -19.22 5.47 9.47
N GLY A 64 -17.91 5.37 9.24
CA GLY A 64 -17.09 4.22 9.62
C GLY A 64 -15.96 4.55 10.61
N GLY A 65 -15.15 3.54 10.89
CA GLY A 65 -14.00 3.63 11.78
C GLY A 65 -12.80 4.35 11.17
N ALA A 66 -11.85 4.74 12.03
CA ALA A 66 -10.52 5.14 11.57
C ALA A 66 -9.77 3.93 10.99
N TRP A 67 -8.94 4.18 10.00
CA TRP A 67 -8.12 3.17 9.34
C TRP A 67 -6.73 3.71 9.04
N ALA A 68 -5.81 2.77 8.87
CA ALA A 68 -4.45 2.98 8.41
C ALA A 68 -4.15 1.94 7.33
N VAL A 69 -3.41 2.34 6.30
CA VAL A 69 -2.99 1.48 5.19
C VAL A 69 -1.57 1.83 4.79
N ALA A 70 -0.81 0.83 4.36
CA ALA A 70 0.53 1.00 3.82
C ALA A 70 0.77 -0.02 2.70
N TRP A 71 1.71 0.31 1.83
CA TRP A 71 2.14 -0.55 0.74
C TRP A 71 3.59 -0.30 0.38
N GLY A 72 4.18 -1.26 -0.31
CA GLY A 72 5.56 -1.16 -0.76
C GLY A 72 5.97 -2.32 -1.65
N GLN A 73 7.28 -2.43 -1.86
CA GLN A 73 7.88 -3.48 -2.65
C GLN A 73 8.61 -4.46 -1.74
N LEU A 74 8.60 -5.74 -2.11
CA LEU A 74 9.46 -6.75 -1.51
C LEU A 74 10.86 -6.62 -2.13
N PRO A 75 11.92 -6.54 -1.34
CA PRO A 75 13.28 -6.67 -1.83
C PRO A 75 13.49 -8.02 -2.55
N PRO A 76 14.44 -8.12 -3.49
CA PRO A 76 14.80 -9.42 -4.07
C PRO A 76 15.16 -10.43 -2.99
N GLY A 77 14.62 -11.65 -3.08
CA GLY A 77 14.83 -12.71 -2.09
C GLY A 77 13.88 -12.68 -0.89
N CYS A 78 13.09 -11.61 -0.73
CA CYS A 78 12.01 -11.55 0.26
C CYS A 78 10.73 -12.18 -0.29
N SER A 79 10.22 -13.21 0.38
CA SER A 79 8.87 -13.76 0.11
C SER A 79 7.79 -13.16 1.01
N ASP A 80 8.18 -12.49 2.08
CA ASP A 80 7.27 -11.97 3.10
C ASP A 80 7.79 -10.65 3.71
N VAL A 81 6.91 -9.91 4.38
CA VAL A 81 7.24 -8.67 5.10
C VAL A 81 6.51 -8.61 6.44
N GLU A 82 7.21 -8.27 7.52
CA GLU A 82 6.56 -7.97 8.79
C GLU A 82 6.09 -6.51 8.77
N VAL A 83 4.83 -6.24 9.08
CA VAL A 83 4.26 -4.88 9.06
C VAL A 83 3.62 -4.56 10.40
N VAL A 84 4.15 -3.53 11.05
CA VAL A 84 3.66 -3.04 12.33
C VAL A 84 3.26 -1.58 12.21
N PHE A 85 1.98 -1.31 12.46
CA PHE A 85 1.50 0.06 12.58
C PHE A 85 1.69 0.55 14.02
N GLY A 86 2.09 1.81 14.18
CA GLY A 86 2.40 2.41 15.48
C GLY A 86 1.74 3.77 15.71
N GLY A 87 1.63 4.18 16.97
CA GLY A 87 1.05 5.46 17.38
C GLY A 87 0.23 5.38 18.66
N ARG A 88 -0.31 6.53 19.07
CA ARG A 88 -0.75 6.80 20.46
C ARG A 88 -1.98 6.01 20.97
N ALA A 89 -2.73 5.30 20.13
CA ALA A 89 -4.02 4.75 20.52
C ALA A 89 -4.24 3.27 20.17
N THR A 90 -3.64 2.75 19.10
CA THR A 90 -3.70 1.35 18.69
C THR A 90 -2.59 1.12 17.66
N GLY A 91 -1.52 0.48 18.08
CA GLY A 91 -0.50 -0.07 17.19
C GLY A 91 -0.55 -1.58 17.25
N GLY A 92 -0.18 -2.26 16.17
CA GLY A 92 -0.22 -3.72 16.13
C GLY A 92 0.23 -4.27 14.78
N PRO A 93 0.47 -5.58 14.73
CA PRO A 93 0.68 -6.28 13.47
C PRO A 93 -0.57 -6.13 12.60
N ALA A 94 -0.36 -5.89 11.31
CA ALA A 94 -1.45 -5.85 10.35
C ALA A 94 -1.49 -7.13 9.51
N GLN A 95 -2.69 -7.54 9.13
CA GLN A 95 -2.83 -8.50 8.05
C GLN A 95 -2.36 -7.83 6.76
N LYS A 96 -1.48 -8.52 6.06
CA LYS A 96 -0.91 -8.08 4.80
C LYS A 96 -1.31 -9.04 3.70
N ILE A 97 -1.28 -8.53 2.49
CA ILE A 97 -1.39 -9.31 1.27
C ILE A 97 -0.10 -9.14 0.48
N ILE A 98 0.41 -10.26 -0.05
CA ILE A 98 1.52 -10.27 -0.99
C ILE A 98 0.95 -10.40 -2.40
N ILE A 99 1.40 -9.54 -3.31
CA ILE A 99 0.86 -9.41 -4.65
C ILE A 99 1.99 -9.70 -5.64
N ARG A 100 1.81 -10.79 -6.40
CA ARG A 100 2.78 -11.31 -7.38
C ARG A 100 4.20 -11.50 -6.82
N ASN A 101 4.34 -11.80 -5.53
CA ASN A 101 5.63 -11.97 -4.83
C ASN A 101 6.60 -10.79 -4.97
N MET A 102 6.07 -9.59 -5.24
CA MET A 102 6.88 -8.40 -5.52
C MET A 102 6.37 -7.18 -4.77
N PHE A 103 5.08 -7.12 -4.49
CA PHE A 103 4.46 -6.00 -3.80
C PHE A 103 3.72 -6.50 -2.58
N TRP A 104 3.48 -5.58 -1.65
CA TRP A 104 2.66 -5.86 -0.50
C TRP A 104 1.75 -4.67 -0.18
N ALA A 105 0.62 -4.97 0.45
CA ALA A 105 -0.24 -3.98 1.08
C ALA A 105 -0.74 -4.51 2.42
N ALA A 106 -0.95 -3.62 3.38
CA ALA A 106 -1.48 -3.98 4.69
C ALA A 106 -2.37 -2.86 5.22
N GLU A 107 -3.38 -3.22 6.01
CA GLU A 107 -4.24 -2.26 6.68
C GLU A 107 -4.50 -2.63 8.14
N LEU A 108 -4.77 -1.60 8.94
CA LEU A 108 -5.09 -1.73 10.35
C LEU A 108 -6.28 -0.84 10.68
N ARG A 109 -7.20 -1.36 11.50
CA ARG A 109 -8.26 -0.56 12.11
C ARG A 109 -7.66 0.35 13.18
N GLY A 110 -7.99 1.63 13.15
CA GLY A 110 -7.59 2.60 14.17
C GLY A 110 -6.73 3.75 13.65
N GLY A 111 -6.24 4.55 14.60
CA GLY A 111 -5.61 5.85 14.35
C GLY A 111 -4.09 5.82 14.28
N ALA A 112 -3.50 4.81 13.65
CA ALA A 112 -2.04 4.70 13.53
C ALA A 112 -1.44 5.94 12.85
N ARG A 113 -0.20 6.27 13.23
CA ARG A 113 0.53 7.46 12.73
C ARG A 113 1.83 7.10 12.04
N THR A 114 2.36 5.90 12.29
CA THR A 114 3.56 5.37 11.65
C THR A 114 3.30 3.94 11.19
N VAL A 115 4.07 3.50 10.20
CA VAL A 115 4.20 2.09 9.84
C VAL A 115 5.67 1.75 9.83
N THR A 116 6.01 0.57 10.33
CA THR A 116 7.32 -0.05 10.23
C THR A 116 7.13 -1.33 9.41
N ALA A 117 7.92 -1.48 8.36
CA ALA A 117 8.02 -2.72 7.59
C ALA A 117 9.42 -3.31 7.76
N ARG A 118 9.49 -4.65 7.86
CA ARG A 118 10.76 -5.39 7.97
C ARG A 118 10.76 -6.58 7.02
N CYS A 119 11.84 -6.77 6.27
CA CYS A 119 12.14 -8.03 5.61
C CYS A 119 13.63 -8.33 5.67
N GLY A 120 14.01 -9.50 6.19
CA GLY A 120 15.41 -9.82 6.45
C GLY A 120 16.06 -8.73 7.33
N ASP A 121 17.17 -8.19 6.85
CA ASP A 121 17.90 -7.08 7.47
C ASP A 121 17.35 -5.69 7.09
N GLY A 122 16.42 -5.62 6.13
CA GLY A 122 15.78 -4.39 5.70
C GLY A 122 14.71 -3.96 6.71
N LEU A 123 14.81 -2.71 7.19
CA LEU A 123 13.83 -2.09 8.09
C LEU A 123 13.54 -0.68 7.59
N GLU A 124 12.26 -0.37 7.37
CA GLU A 124 11.84 0.97 6.96
C GLU A 124 10.65 1.45 7.81
N ARG A 125 10.71 2.69 8.25
CA ARG A 125 9.65 3.33 9.04
C ARG A 125 9.27 4.68 8.46
N ILE A 126 7.99 4.87 8.17
CA ILE A 126 7.47 6.14 7.67
C ILE A 126 6.25 6.63 8.46
N ARG A 127 5.95 7.93 8.34
CA ARG A 127 4.73 8.52 8.88
C ARG A 127 3.57 8.38 7.89
N LEU A 128 2.37 8.11 8.41
CA LEU A 128 1.16 8.01 7.61
C LEU A 128 0.64 9.42 7.27
N ARG A 129 0.46 9.68 5.97
CA ARG A 129 -0.19 10.92 5.50
C ARG A 129 -1.68 10.85 5.78
N ARG A 130 -2.31 11.99 6.07
CA ARG A 130 -3.78 12.02 6.24
C ARG A 130 -4.44 11.93 4.87
N PHE A 131 -5.28 10.93 4.70
CA PHE A 131 -6.17 10.80 3.55
C PHE A 131 -7.54 11.35 3.92
N ARG A 132 -8.14 12.14 3.02
CA ARG A 132 -9.48 12.68 3.16
C ARG A 132 -10.31 12.23 1.97
N TYR A 133 -11.46 11.63 2.25
CA TYR A 133 -12.48 11.44 1.23
C TYR A 133 -13.05 12.83 0.93
N THR A 134 -12.67 13.40 -0.22
CA THR A 134 -13.38 14.55 -0.77
C THR A 134 -14.69 14.03 -1.32
N SER A 135 -15.81 14.50 -0.78
CA SER A 135 -17.14 14.24 -1.33
C SER A 135 -17.15 14.67 -2.80
N GLY A 136 -17.12 13.69 -3.71
CA GLY A 136 -17.41 13.89 -5.14
C GLY A 136 -16.26 13.69 -6.14
N ARG A 137 -14.99 13.56 -5.72
CA ARG A 137 -13.83 13.09 -6.53
C ARG A 137 -12.54 13.28 -5.74
N PRO A 138 -11.67 12.27 -5.62
CA PRO A 138 -10.32 12.45 -5.05
C PRO A 138 -9.50 13.41 -5.93
N ARG A 139 -8.88 14.44 -5.34
CA ARG A 139 -7.82 15.22 -6.02
C ARG A 139 -6.45 14.63 -5.68
N PRO A 140 -5.54 14.45 -6.65
CA PRO A 140 -4.16 14.11 -6.37
C PRO A 140 -3.53 15.16 -5.45
N VAL A 141 -2.71 14.71 -4.51
CA VAL A 141 -1.80 15.61 -3.79
C VAL A 141 -0.64 15.87 -4.75
N GLU A 142 -0.48 17.12 -5.18
CA GLU A 142 0.68 17.54 -5.96
C GLU A 142 1.96 17.40 -5.12
N TRP A 143 3.02 16.94 -5.78
CA TRP A 143 4.32 16.63 -5.21
C TRP A 143 5.14 17.89 -4.93
#